data_AF-A0A101P5K0-F1
#
_entry.id   AF-A0A101P5K0-F1
#
_cell.length_a   1.000
_cell.length_b   1.000
_cell.length_c   1.000
_cell.angle_alpha   90.00
_cell.angle_beta   90.00
_cell.angle_gamma   90.00
#
_symmetry.space_group_name_H-M   'P 1'
#
loop_
_entity.id
_entity.type
_entity.pdbx_description
1 polymer ?
#
loop_
_entity_poly.entity_id
_entity_poly.type
_entity_poly.pdbx_seq_one_letter_code
_entity_poly.pdbx_strand_id
1 'polypeptide(L)'
;MPHAVQYVAVEAPDGEVVGYVWADYTAGTLKWAQRAATGTDGHRLGATWSAKVAQAGERGRPLAGALTGLARDAGTGPPVDAPGPEAVAELARTVTDADDRRLLAQLDHGDAPAWRELAEAYAALTDDDRDIRWGGGEKNANGSIQVAYPVYSKPLWRVVAALWGIGAVTPEHRLSASADPAVPPRGRLQPADAVRAATLLAAGERISEGTVDEAVRSGLFDAMVRALLDHHATRAP
;
A
#
# COMPACT_ATOMS: atom_id res chain seq x y z
N MET A 1 -36.74 3.83 4.84
CA MET A 1 -36.69 2.77 3.82
C MET A 1 -35.64 1.77 4.30
N PRO A 2 -35.92 0.45 4.32
CA PRO A 2 -34.86 -0.52 4.61
C PRO A 2 -33.76 -0.34 3.57
N HIS A 3 -32.52 -0.22 4.00
CA HIS A 3 -31.40 0.07 3.11
C HIS A 3 -31.24 -1.06 2.09
N ALA A 4 -31.08 -0.69 0.81
CA ALA A 4 -30.91 -1.65 -0.28
C ALA A 4 -29.59 -2.43 -0.18
N VAL A 5 -28.65 -1.95 0.64
CA VAL A 5 -27.33 -2.56 0.83
C VAL A 5 -27.09 -2.82 2.31
N GLN A 6 -26.61 -4.01 2.64
CA GLN A 6 -26.08 -4.36 3.96
C GLN A 6 -24.68 -4.92 3.82
N TYR A 7 -23.85 -4.69 4.84
CA TYR A 7 -22.50 -5.23 4.90
C TYR A 7 -22.18 -5.81 6.27
N VAL A 8 -21.16 -6.64 6.31
CA VAL A 8 -20.58 -7.26 7.50
C VAL A 8 -19.10 -6.96 7.46
N ALA A 9 -18.59 -6.31 8.51
CA ALA A 9 -17.16 -6.16 8.71
C ALA A 9 -16.55 -7.52 9.06
N VAL A 10 -15.42 -7.81 8.44
CA VAL A 10 -14.61 -8.99 8.72
C VAL A 10 -13.35 -8.54 9.43
N GLU A 11 -13.11 -9.09 10.60
CA GLU A 11 -11.98 -8.78 11.48
C GLU A 11 -10.99 -9.95 11.53
N ALA A 12 -9.71 -9.62 11.58
CA ALA A 12 -8.65 -10.54 11.95
C ALA A 12 -8.67 -10.83 13.47
N PRO A 13 -7.95 -11.86 13.96
CA PRO A 13 -7.95 -12.23 15.37
C PRO A 13 -7.47 -11.13 16.33
N ASP A 14 -6.70 -10.15 15.82
CA ASP A 14 -6.23 -8.97 16.54
C ASP A 14 -7.26 -7.81 16.55
N GLY A 15 -8.41 -8.00 15.91
CA GLY A 15 -9.47 -7.00 15.78
C GLY A 15 -9.30 -6.03 14.60
N GLU A 16 -8.27 -6.18 13.76
CA GLU A 16 -8.13 -5.35 12.56
C GLU A 16 -9.21 -5.73 11.54
N VAL A 17 -10.00 -4.77 11.08
CA VAL A 17 -10.92 -5.00 9.96
C VAL A 17 -10.09 -5.27 8.70
N VAL A 18 -10.34 -6.39 8.02
CA VAL A 18 -9.64 -6.79 6.79
C VAL A 18 -10.46 -6.57 5.52
N GLY A 19 -11.76 -6.32 5.66
CA GLY A 19 -12.66 -6.06 4.55
C GLY A 19 -14.11 -6.23 4.93
N TYR A 20 -14.96 -6.20 3.91
CA TYR A 20 -16.40 -6.18 4.06
C TYR A 20 -17.05 -7.17 3.10
N VAL A 21 -17.87 -8.07 3.64
CA VAL A 21 -18.85 -8.81 2.83
C VAL A 21 -20.07 -7.93 2.72
N TRP A 22 -20.61 -7.74 1.52
CA TRP A 22 -21.80 -6.91 1.36
C TRP A 22 -22.77 -7.47 0.33
N ALA A 23 -24.04 -7.15 0.53
CA ALA A 23 -25.16 -7.59 -0.27
C ALA A 23 -25.91 -6.35 -0.76
N ASP A 24 -26.12 -6.26 -2.07
CA ASP A 24 -27.08 -5.33 -2.68
C ASP A 24 -28.33 -6.11 -3.07
N TYR A 25 -29.40 -5.89 -2.31
CA TYR A 25 -30.69 -6.54 -2.48
C TYR A 25 -31.44 -6.07 -3.72
N THR A 26 -31.15 -4.88 -4.23
CA THR A 26 -31.75 -4.35 -5.48
C THR A 26 -31.09 -4.99 -6.69
N ALA A 27 -29.75 -5.05 -6.69
CA ALA A 27 -28.99 -5.68 -7.77
C ALA A 27 -28.92 -7.21 -7.66
N GLY A 28 -29.32 -7.79 -6.52
CA GLY A 28 -29.25 -9.22 -6.26
C GLY A 28 -27.81 -9.74 -6.18
N THR A 29 -26.86 -8.94 -5.70
CA THR A 29 -25.43 -9.29 -5.70
C THR A 29 -24.85 -9.42 -4.29
N LEU A 30 -23.96 -10.41 -4.11
CA LEU A 30 -23.17 -10.61 -2.89
C LEU A 30 -21.70 -10.48 -3.29
N LYS A 31 -20.96 -9.59 -2.63
CA LYS A 31 -19.59 -9.26 -3.00
C LYS A 31 -18.68 -9.14 -1.79
N TRP A 32 -17.39 -9.27 -2.07
CA TRP A 32 -16.29 -9.03 -1.13
C TRP A 32 -15.59 -7.72 -1.51
N ALA A 33 -15.37 -6.86 -0.52
CA ALA A 33 -14.55 -5.67 -0.63
C ALA A 33 -13.37 -5.78 0.34
N GLN A 34 -12.18 -6.09 -0.19
CA GLN A 34 -10.93 -6.10 0.57
C GLN A 34 -10.58 -4.67 1.00
N ARG A 35 -10.18 -4.45 2.26
CA ARG A 35 -9.56 -3.18 2.65
C ARG A 35 -8.22 -2.96 1.94
N ALA A 36 -7.97 -1.74 1.51
CA ALA A 36 -6.74 -1.36 0.80
C ALA A 36 -5.50 -1.49 1.69
N ALA A 37 -5.63 -1.06 2.94
CA ALA A 37 -4.52 -0.95 3.87
C ALA A 37 -4.17 -2.25 4.60
N THR A 38 -4.80 -3.40 4.30
CA THR A 38 -4.55 -4.65 5.06
C THR A 38 -3.11 -5.11 4.98
N GLY A 39 -2.54 -5.50 6.12
CA GLY A 39 -1.24 -6.18 6.19
C GLY A 39 -1.22 -7.57 5.54
N THR A 40 -0.08 -8.25 5.65
CA THR A 40 0.13 -9.57 5.01
C THR A 40 -0.91 -10.61 5.45
N ASP A 41 -1.17 -10.70 6.75
CA ASP A 41 -2.13 -11.65 7.30
C ASP A 41 -3.58 -11.27 6.96
N GLY A 42 -3.89 -9.96 6.98
CA GLY A 42 -5.18 -9.45 6.51
C GLY A 42 -5.43 -9.76 5.03
N HIS A 43 -4.38 -9.77 4.19
CA HIS A 43 -4.50 -10.26 2.82
C HIS A 43 -4.88 -11.73 2.75
N ARG A 44 -4.15 -12.59 3.44
CA ARG A 44 -4.39 -14.04 3.42
C ARG A 44 -5.79 -14.38 3.90
N LEU A 45 -6.25 -13.68 4.94
CA LEU A 45 -7.62 -13.80 5.43
C LEU A 45 -8.63 -13.30 4.39
N GLY A 46 -8.37 -12.16 3.74
CA GLY A 46 -9.21 -11.63 2.67
C GLY A 46 -9.36 -12.58 1.48
N ALA A 47 -8.31 -13.29 1.07
CA ALA A 47 -8.40 -14.30 0.02
C ALA A 47 -9.34 -15.47 0.42
N THR A 48 -9.28 -15.88 1.69
CA THR A 48 -10.19 -16.89 2.25
C THR A 48 -11.65 -16.40 2.20
N TRP A 49 -11.90 -15.15 2.57
CA TRP A 49 -13.23 -14.55 2.54
C TRP A 49 -13.78 -14.34 1.13
N SER A 50 -12.94 -13.92 0.19
CA SER A 50 -13.31 -13.83 -1.23
C SER A 50 -13.81 -15.18 -1.75
N ALA A 51 -13.12 -16.28 -1.42
CA ALA A 51 -13.54 -17.63 -1.80
C ALA A 51 -14.85 -18.04 -1.11
N LYS A 52 -15.03 -17.75 0.18
CA LYS A 52 -16.29 -18.03 0.91
C LYS A 52 -17.48 -17.30 0.29
N VAL A 53 -17.32 -16.03 -0.07
CA VAL A 53 -18.38 -15.22 -0.69
C VAL A 53 -18.77 -15.78 -2.06
N ALA A 54 -17.79 -16.14 -2.90
CA ALA A 54 -18.06 -16.76 -4.20
C ALA A 54 -18.87 -18.06 -4.03
N GLN A 55 -18.44 -18.95 -3.14
CA GLN A 55 -19.18 -20.19 -2.85
C GLN A 55 -20.58 -19.93 -2.26
N ALA A 56 -20.76 -18.86 -1.48
CA ALA A 56 -22.07 -18.51 -0.94
C ALA A 56 -23.05 -18.05 -2.05
N GLY A 57 -22.55 -17.32 -3.04
CA GLY A 57 -23.33 -16.91 -4.22
C GLY A 57 -23.78 -18.09 -5.09
N GLU A 58 -22.93 -19.11 -5.25
CA GLU A 58 -23.22 -20.30 -6.08
C GLU A 58 -24.31 -21.22 -5.48
N ARG A 59 -24.53 -21.20 -4.17
CA ARG A 59 -25.44 -22.12 -3.47
C ARG A 59 -26.93 -21.81 -3.65
N GLY A 60 -27.29 -20.83 -4.49
CA GLY A 60 -28.68 -20.49 -4.83
C GLY A 60 -29.54 -20.04 -3.64
N ARG A 61 -28.92 -19.63 -2.54
CA ARG A 61 -29.62 -19.15 -1.34
C ARG A 61 -30.13 -17.72 -1.56
N PRO A 62 -31.26 -17.33 -0.94
CA PRO A 62 -31.65 -15.92 -0.90
C PRO A 62 -30.53 -15.08 -0.29
N LEU A 63 -30.29 -13.90 -0.87
CA LEU A 63 -29.16 -13.01 -0.54
C LEU A 63 -29.07 -12.71 0.97
N ALA A 64 -30.22 -12.45 1.60
CA ALA A 64 -30.30 -12.18 3.05
C ALA A 64 -29.85 -13.38 3.88
N GLY A 65 -30.22 -14.60 3.45
CA GLY A 65 -29.78 -15.85 4.09
C GLY A 65 -28.30 -16.13 3.88
N ALA A 66 -27.75 -15.77 2.72
CA ALA A 66 -26.31 -15.89 2.45
C ALA A 66 -25.50 -14.92 3.33
N LEU A 67 -25.88 -13.64 3.38
CA LEU A 67 -25.21 -12.65 4.23
C LEU A 67 -25.31 -13.00 5.72
N THR A 68 -26.51 -13.37 6.20
CA THR A 68 -26.72 -13.78 7.60
C THR A 68 -25.92 -15.03 7.95
N GLY A 69 -25.76 -15.97 7.00
CA GLY A 69 -24.92 -17.14 7.20
C GLY A 69 -23.46 -16.78 7.39
N LEU A 70 -22.95 -15.86 6.57
CA LEU A 70 -21.58 -15.35 6.67
C LEU A 70 -21.35 -14.50 7.93
N ALA A 71 -22.34 -13.73 8.38
CA ALA A 71 -22.30 -12.94 9.60
C ALA A 71 -22.24 -13.75 10.92
N ARG A 72 -22.30 -15.08 10.84
CA ARG A 72 -22.17 -15.98 11.98
C ARG A 72 -20.78 -16.60 12.09
N ASP A 73 -19.94 -16.41 11.09
CA ASP A 73 -18.56 -16.90 11.14
C ASP A 73 -17.74 -16.07 12.16
N ALA A 74 -16.72 -16.70 12.74
CA ALA A 74 -15.82 -16.02 13.67
C ALA A 74 -15.14 -14.81 13.01
N GLY A 75 -14.94 -13.75 13.78
CA GLY A 75 -14.37 -12.49 13.29
C GLY A 75 -15.37 -11.67 12.45
N THR A 76 -16.67 -11.85 12.64
CA THR A 76 -17.69 -11.01 12.01
C THR A 76 -18.69 -10.48 13.03
N GLY A 77 -19.32 -9.36 12.65
CA GLY A 77 -20.41 -8.72 13.40
C GLY A 77 -21.77 -8.90 12.73
N PRO A 78 -22.84 -8.37 13.36
CA PRO A 78 -24.16 -8.33 12.73
C PRO A 78 -24.12 -7.48 11.44
N PRO A 79 -24.99 -7.76 10.45
CA PRO A 79 -25.11 -6.91 9.27
C PRO A 79 -25.47 -5.48 9.64
N VAL A 80 -24.80 -4.53 8.98
CA VAL A 80 -24.99 -3.09 9.13
C VAL A 80 -25.53 -2.54 7.81
N ASP A 81 -26.50 -1.65 7.91
CA ASP A 81 -27.08 -0.96 6.76
C ASP A 81 -26.09 0.04 6.14
N ALA A 82 -26.05 0.10 4.81
CA ALA A 82 -25.26 1.08 4.06
C ALA A 82 -26.14 1.90 3.09
N PRO A 83 -25.78 3.17 2.81
CA PRO A 83 -26.48 4.00 1.82
C PRO A 83 -26.43 3.44 0.40
N GLY A 84 -25.39 2.68 0.06
CA GLY A 84 -25.15 2.12 -1.27
C GLY A 84 -23.81 1.37 -1.33
N PRO A 85 -23.51 0.69 -2.45
CA PRO A 85 -22.26 -0.06 -2.63
C PRO A 85 -21.01 0.85 -2.57
N GLU A 86 -21.14 2.12 -2.98
CA GLU A 86 -20.06 3.10 -2.94
C GLU A 86 -19.59 3.39 -1.51
N ALA A 87 -20.52 3.38 -0.54
CA ALA A 87 -20.19 3.59 0.86
C ALA A 87 -19.32 2.44 1.41
N VAL A 88 -19.62 1.20 1.02
CA VAL A 88 -18.79 0.03 1.39
C VAL A 88 -17.42 0.09 0.71
N ALA A 89 -17.37 0.54 -0.54
CA ALA A 89 -16.11 0.75 -1.24
C ALA A 89 -15.25 1.85 -0.60
N GLU A 90 -15.87 2.91 -0.07
CA GLU A 90 -15.17 3.97 0.67
C GLU A 90 -14.63 3.48 2.01
N LEU A 91 -15.42 2.70 2.75
CA LEU A 91 -14.94 2.01 3.96
C LEU A 91 -13.74 1.10 3.66
N ALA A 92 -13.75 0.43 2.50
CA ALA A 92 -12.64 -0.41 2.05
C ALA A 92 -11.37 0.39 1.71
N ARG A 93 -11.49 1.62 1.21
CA ARG A 93 -10.35 2.49 0.90
C ARG A 93 -9.80 3.26 2.10
N THR A 94 -10.58 3.41 3.16
CA THR A 94 -10.20 4.21 4.33
C THR A 94 -8.97 3.64 5.03
N VAL A 95 -7.94 4.49 5.13
CA VAL A 95 -6.73 4.26 5.93
C VAL A 95 -6.95 4.84 7.32
N THR A 96 -6.56 4.09 8.36
CA THR A 96 -6.75 4.44 9.76
C THR A 96 -5.41 4.61 10.47
N ASP A 97 -5.41 5.26 11.64
CA ASP A 97 -4.22 5.40 12.49
C ASP A 97 -3.63 4.04 12.93
N ALA A 98 -4.44 2.98 12.99
CA ALA A 98 -3.95 1.64 13.27
C ALA A 98 -3.09 1.10 12.13
N ASP A 99 -3.49 1.35 10.87
CA ASP A 99 -2.72 0.97 9.70
C ASP A 99 -1.37 1.71 9.66
N ASP A 100 -1.39 3.02 9.95
CA ASP A 100 -0.17 3.83 10.03
C ASP A 100 0.79 3.34 11.11
N ARG A 101 0.27 3.03 12.31
CA ARG A 101 1.09 2.47 13.39
C ARG A 101 1.69 1.12 13.01
N ARG A 102 0.96 0.25 12.29
CA ARG A 102 1.49 -1.04 11.83
C ARG A 102 2.63 -0.85 10.84
N LEU A 103 2.53 0.10 9.90
CA LEU A 103 3.61 0.43 8.98
C LEU A 103 4.85 0.97 9.71
N LEU A 104 4.65 1.91 10.64
CA LEU A 104 5.77 2.48 11.40
C LEU A 104 6.45 1.46 12.31
N ALA A 105 5.71 0.48 12.81
CA ALA A 105 6.27 -0.61 13.61
C ALA A 105 7.23 -1.52 12.82
N GLN A 106 7.25 -1.45 11.48
CA GLN A 106 8.18 -2.20 10.64
C GLN A 106 9.57 -1.55 10.55
N LEU A 107 9.68 -0.28 10.92
CA LEU A 107 10.97 0.43 10.90
C LEU A 107 11.91 -0.16 11.96
N ASP A 108 13.13 -0.49 11.55
CA ASP A 108 14.15 -0.99 12.47
C ASP A 108 14.78 0.17 13.25
N HIS A 109 14.05 0.68 14.24
CA HIS A 109 14.51 1.80 15.07
C HIS A 109 15.80 1.47 15.86
N GLY A 110 16.14 0.19 16.04
CA GLY A 110 17.31 -0.24 16.81
C GLY A 110 18.61 -0.27 16.01
N ASP A 111 18.54 -0.38 14.68
CA ASP A 111 19.71 -0.42 13.80
C ASP A 111 20.27 0.99 13.51
N ALA A 112 20.92 1.58 14.51
CA ALA A 112 21.58 2.88 14.37
C ALA A 112 22.58 2.93 13.18
N PRO A 113 23.37 1.89 12.86
CA PRO A 113 24.14 1.82 11.63
C PRO A 113 23.32 1.99 10.35
N ALA A 114 22.18 1.32 10.20
CA ALA A 114 21.33 1.44 9.00
C ALA A 114 20.76 2.86 8.84
N TRP A 115 20.30 3.47 9.94
CA TRP A 115 19.82 4.86 9.92
C TRP A 115 20.93 5.86 9.59
N ARG A 116 22.14 5.64 10.10
CA ARG A 116 23.32 6.45 9.76
C ARG A 116 23.67 6.33 8.28
N GLU A 117 23.65 5.11 7.75
CA GLU A 117 23.90 4.85 6.32
C GLU A 117 22.89 5.61 5.44
N LEU A 118 21.60 5.58 5.78
CA LEU A 118 20.59 6.36 5.04
C LEU A 118 20.89 7.86 5.10
N ALA A 119 21.21 8.40 6.28
CA ALA A 119 21.50 9.81 6.46
C ALA A 119 22.74 10.26 5.67
N GLU A 120 23.83 9.49 5.74
CA GLU A 120 25.09 9.77 5.05
C GLU A 120 24.95 9.63 3.53
N ALA A 121 24.28 8.57 3.06
CA ALA A 121 24.03 8.37 1.64
C ALA A 121 23.19 9.52 1.06
N TYR A 122 22.15 9.95 1.78
CA TYR A 122 21.28 11.04 1.34
C TYR A 122 22.01 12.39 1.32
N ALA A 123 22.79 12.70 2.37
CA ALA A 123 23.57 13.93 2.45
C ALA A 123 24.67 14.03 1.36
N ALA A 124 25.15 12.89 0.87
CA ALA A 124 26.16 12.84 -0.19
C ALA A 124 25.60 13.02 -1.61
N LEU A 125 24.27 12.98 -1.80
CA LEU A 125 23.66 13.12 -3.13
C LEU A 125 23.84 14.53 -3.68
N THR A 126 24.32 14.63 -4.91
CA THR A 126 24.43 15.87 -5.67
C THR A 126 23.25 16.09 -6.62
N ASP A 127 23.18 17.26 -7.26
CA ASP A 127 22.17 17.50 -8.32
C ASP A 127 22.45 16.61 -9.54
N ASP A 128 23.71 16.32 -9.85
CA ASP A 128 24.11 15.40 -10.93
C ASP A 128 23.65 13.96 -10.67
N ASP A 129 23.61 13.53 -9.40
CA ASP A 129 23.07 12.22 -9.02
C ASP A 129 21.55 12.12 -9.20
N ARG A 130 20.87 13.27 -9.19
CA ARG A 130 19.42 13.41 -9.39
C ARG A 130 19.05 13.66 -10.85
N ASP A 131 20.01 14.04 -11.69
CA ASP A 131 19.85 14.16 -13.15
C ASP A 131 19.92 12.78 -13.82
N ILE A 132 18.81 12.05 -13.75
CA ILE A 132 18.73 10.67 -14.22
C ILE A 132 18.66 10.63 -15.74
N ARG A 133 19.71 10.07 -16.35
CA ARG A 133 19.77 9.87 -17.80
C ARG A 133 19.07 8.58 -18.18
N TRP A 134 18.46 8.56 -19.35
CA TRP A 134 17.86 7.37 -19.92
C TRP A 134 18.77 6.80 -21.01
N GLY A 135 19.00 5.49 -20.97
CA GLY A 135 19.67 4.72 -22.00
C GLY A 135 18.67 3.86 -22.79
N GLY A 136 19.13 3.21 -23.86
CA GLY A 136 18.27 2.42 -24.73
C GLY A 136 17.36 3.28 -25.60
N GLY A 137 16.24 2.73 -26.08
CA GLY A 137 15.30 3.42 -26.98
C GLY A 137 15.79 3.56 -28.43
N GLU A 138 17.08 3.37 -28.66
CA GLU A 138 17.71 3.39 -29.99
C GLU A 138 17.62 2.03 -30.69
N LYS A 139 17.69 2.07 -32.02
CA LYS A 139 17.71 0.88 -32.87
C LYS A 139 19.13 0.34 -32.98
N ASN A 140 19.32 -0.89 -32.54
CA ASN A 140 20.60 -1.59 -32.58
C ASN A 140 20.97 -2.02 -34.00
N ALA A 141 22.24 -2.41 -34.22
CA ALA A 141 22.76 -2.83 -35.52
C ALA A 141 22.01 -4.02 -36.17
N ASN A 142 21.32 -4.84 -35.36
CA ASN A 142 20.49 -5.96 -35.81
C ASN A 142 19.02 -5.56 -36.07
N GLY A 143 18.69 -4.28 -35.97
CA GLY A 143 17.36 -3.73 -36.19
C GLY A 143 16.37 -3.86 -35.02
N SER A 144 16.77 -4.46 -33.89
CA SER A 144 15.97 -4.47 -32.66
C SER A 144 16.04 -3.13 -31.94
N ILE A 145 14.96 -2.75 -31.25
CA ILE A 145 14.93 -1.57 -30.37
C ILE A 145 14.92 -2.09 -28.93
N GLN A 146 15.91 -1.69 -28.15
CA GLN A 146 15.89 -1.96 -26.71
C GLN A 146 14.92 -0.99 -26.04
N VAL A 147 14.10 -1.47 -25.10
CA VAL A 147 13.25 -0.61 -24.28
C VAL A 147 14.12 0.40 -23.54
N ALA A 148 13.69 1.66 -23.49
CA ALA A 148 14.43 2.70 -22.77
C ALA A 148 14.43 2.41 -21.27
N TYR A 149 15.56 2.65 -20.59
CA TYR A 149 15.74 2.39 -19.17
C TYR A 149 16.51 3.52 -18.50
N PRO A 150 16.20 3.85 -17.24
CA PRO A 150 16.93 4.85 -16.47
C PRO A 150 18.32 4.32 -16.08
N VAL A 151 19.31 5.21 -16.09
CA VAL A 151 20.69 4.96 -15.67
C VAL A 151 20.93 5.72 -14.38
N TYR A 152 20.68 5.04 -13.27
CA TYR A 152 20.86 5.60 -11.94
C TYR A 152 22.34 5.63 -11.51
N SER A 153 22.74 6.72 -10.86
CA SER A 153 24.07 6.83 -10.28
C SER A 153 24.24 5.88 -9.09
N LYS A 154 25.49 5.52 -8.77
CA LYS A 154 25.79 4.70 -7.58
C LYS A 154 25.36 5.40 -6.28
N PRO A 155 25.60 6.71 -6.08
CA PRO A 155 25.09 7.41 -4.90
C PRO A 155 23.56 7.35 -4.76
N LEU A 156 22.80 7.54 -5.85
CA LEU A 156 21.34 7.44 -5.79
C LEU A 156 20.88 6.04 -5.38
N TRP A 157 21.46 5.00 -5.97
CA TRP A 157 21.17 3.61 -5.58
C TRP A 157 21.55 3.28 -4.14
N ARG A 158 22.59 3.91 -3.59
CA ARG A 158 22.98 3.74 -2.19
C ARG A 158 21.86 4.17 -1.25
N VAL A 159 21.18 5.28 -1.54
CA VAL A 159 20.02 5.74 -0.75
C VAL A 159 18.85 4.76 -0.87
N VAL A 160 18.52 4.31 -2.08
CA VAL A 160 17.44 3.34 -2.29
C VAL A 160 17.72 2.01 -1.58
N ALA A 161 18.97 1.55 -1.60
CA ALA A 161 19.40 0.36 -0.87
C ALA A 161 19.27 0.55 0.65
N ALA A 162 19.62 1.72 1.18
CA ALA A 162 19.51 2.03 2.61
C ALA A 162 18.06 2.00 3.13
N LEU A 163 17.06 2.28 2.28
CA LEU A 163 15.63 2.17 2.65
C LEU A 163 15.24 0.73 3.05
N TRP A 164 15.87 -0.29 2.46
CA TRP A 164 15.68 -1.68 2.87
C TRP A 164 16.28 -1.95 4.24
N GLY A 165 17.46 -1.39 4.52
CA GLY A 165 18.18 -1.57 5.79
C GLY A 165 17.40 -1.06 7.00
N ILE A 166 16.64 0.03 6.84
CA ILE A 166 15.82 0.59 7.93
C ILE A 166 14.41 0.00 8.01
N GLY A 167 14.07 -0.99 7.18
CA GLY A 167 12.73 -1.61 7.16
C GLY A 167 11.62 -0.74 6.52
N ALA A 168 11.97 0.33 5.80
CA ALA A 168 10.98 1.21 5.16
C ALA A 168 10.30 0.57 3.94
N VAL A 169 10.92 -0.45 3.33
CA VAL A 169 10.32 -1.27 2.28
C VAL A 169 9.70 -2.49 2.94
N THR A 170 8.36 -2.56 2.98
CA THR A 170 7.65 -3.56 3.79
C THR A 170 6.52 -4.25 3.04
N PRO A 171 6.32 -5.57 3.21
CA PRO A 171 5.15 -6.26 2.68
C PRO A 171 3.84 -5.85 3.36
N GLU A 172 3.92 -5.13 4.49
CA GLU A 172 2.77 -4.62 5.23
C GLU A 172 2.02 -3.49 4.52
N HIS A 173 2.62 -2.92 3.47
CA HIS A 173 1.94 -2.03 2.54
C HIS A 173 1.65 -2.74 1.20
N ARG A 174 0.41 -2.67 0.74
CA ARG A 174 -0.03 -3.35 -0.48
C ARG A 174 -0.23 -2.39 -1.64
N LEU A 175 0.61 -2.57 -2.64
CA LEU A 175 0.70 -1.70 -3.81
C LEU A 175 -0.54 -1.75 -4.69
N SER A 176 -1.09 -2.95 -4.93
CA SER A 176 -2.19 -3.14 -5.87
C SER A 176 -3.54 -2.59 -5.42
N ALA A 177 -3.64 -2.07 -4.20
CA ALA A 177 -4.90 -1.60 -3.61
C ALA A 177 -4.81 -0.17 -3.04
N SER A 178 -3.63 0.46 -3.08
CA SER A 178 -3.40 1.78 -2.49
C SER A 178 -3.28 2.85 -3.56
N ALA A 179 -3.75 4.07 -3.28
CA ALA A 179 -3.46 5.21 -4.12
C ALA A 179 -1.96 5.53 -4.07
N ASP A 180 -1.42 6.04 -5.18
CA ASP A 180 -0.02 6.43 -5.23
C ASP A 180 0.26 7.56 -4.21
N PRO A 181 1.34 7.44 -3.43
CA PRO A 181 1.73 8.49 -2.50
C PRO A 181 2.13 9.74 -3.28
N ALA A 182 1.43 10.84 -3.04
CA ALA A 182 1.74 12.14 -3.61
C ALA A 182 2.38 13.05 -2.56
N VAL A 183 3.29 13.92 -2.97
CA VAL A 183 3.83 14.97 -2.10
C VAL A 183 2.67 15.91 -1.73
N PRO A 184 2.34 16.09 -0.43
CA PRO A 184 1.30 17.02 -0.04
C PRO A 184 1.66 18.46 -0.48
N PRO A 185 0.68 19.35 -0.74
CA PRO A 185 0.95 20.74 -1.13
C PRO A 185 1.84 21.53 -0.15
N ARG A 186 1.93 21.08 1.11
CA ARG A 186 2.78 21.66 2.16
C ARG A 186 4.21 21.08 2.18
N GLY A 187 4.56 20.22 1.23
CA GLY A 187 5.91 19.68 1.01
C GLY A 187 6.42 18.69 2.07
N ARG A 188 5.60 18.31 3.05
CA ARG A 188 5.99 17.37 4.11
C ARG A 188 5.11 16.15 4.08
N LEU A 189 5.74 15.00 3.88
CA LEU A 189 5.12 13.69 3.93
C LEU A 189 4.99 13.25 5.40
N GLN A 190 3.89 12.59 5.75
CA GLN A 190 3.79 11.94 7.06
C GLN A 190 4.71 10.71 7.09
N PRO A 191 5.24 10.30 8.26
CA PRO A 191 6.14 9.15 8.35
C PRO A 191 5.56 7.86 7.76
N ALA A 192 4.28 7.58 8.00
CA ALA A 192 3.63 6.38 7.45
C ALA A 192 3.51 6.45 5.92
N ASP A 193 3.21 7.63 5.37
CA ASP A 193 3.18 7.85 3.92
C ASP A 193 4.58 7.74 3.29
N ALA A 194 5.63 8.05 4.05
CA ALA A 194 7.00 7.82 3.61
C ALA A 194 7.34 6.32 3.51
N VAL A 195 6.83 5.47 4.42
CA VAL A 195 6.95 4.01 4.32
C VAL A 195 6.19 3.48 3.09
N ARG A 196 4.99 4.02 2.81
CA ARG A 196 4.22 3.69 1.60
C ARG A 196 5.00 4.07 0.34
N ALA A 197 5.55 5.28 0.30
CA ALA A 197 6.38 5.77 -0.82
C ALA A 197 7.64 4.93 -1.02
N ALA A 198 8.34 4.56 0.05
CA ALA A 198 9.54 3.72 -0.05
C ALA A 198 9.21 2.34 -0.61
N THR A 199 8.11 1.75 -0.16
CA THR A 199 7.63 0.45 -0.66
C THR A 199 7.22 0.54 -2.14
N LEU A 200 6.52 1.61 -2.54
CA LEU A 200 6.17 1.85 -3.93
C LEU A 200 7.39 2.05 -4.81
N LEU A 201 8.38 2.83 -4.37
CA LEU A 201 9.60 3.08 -5.13
C LEU A 201 10.40 1.80 -5.36
N ALA A 202 10.58 0.99 -4.30
CA ALA A 202 11.36 -0.24 -4.38
C ALA A 202 10.69 -1.33 -5.25
N ALA A 203 9.37 -1.41 -5.24
CA ALA A 203 8.63 -2.37 -6.04
C ALA A 203 8.33 -1.87 -7.45
N GLY A 204 8.02 -0.59 -7.60
CA GLY A 204 7.73 0.06 -8.87
C GLY A 204 8.90 -0.10 -9.83
N GLU A 205 10.14 0.10 -9.38
CA GLU A 205 11.31 -0.09 -10.24
C GLU A 205 11.51 -1.53 -10.73
N ARG A 206 10.94 -2.53 -10.03
CA ARG A 206 10.97 -3.93 -10.47
C ARG A 206 9.89 -4.25 -11.50
N ILE A 207 8.86 -3.42 -11.60
CA ILE A 207 7.64 -3.64 -12.40
C ILE A 207 7.63 -2.72 -13.62
N SER A 208 8.07 -1.49 -13.46
CA SER A 208 8.13 -0.44 -14.47
C SER A 208 9.41 0.38 -14.32
N GLU A 209 10.15 0.49 -15.41
CA GLU A 209 11.33 1.34 -15.51
C GLU A 209 10.96 2.81 -15.24
N GLY A 210 11.77 3.50 -14.42
CA GLY A 210 11.66 4.95 -14.22
C GLY A 210 10.80 5.40 -13.04
N THR A 211 10.41 4.50 -12.14
CA THR A 211 9.68 4.86 -10.92
C THR A 211 10.54 5.77 -10.01
N VAL A 212 11.83 5.45 -9.88
CA VAL A 212 12.75 6.30 -9.10
C VAL A 212 12.95 7.66 -9.78
N ASP A 213 13.06 7.70 -11.11
CA ASP A 213 13.15 8.96 -11.87
C ASP A 213 11.92 9.86 -11.63
N GLU A 214 10.72 9.30 -11.73
CA GLU A 214 9.50 10.05 -11.44
C GLU A 214 9.44 10.56 -10.00
N ALA A 215 9.85 9.74 -9.02
CA ALA A 215 9.90 10.14 -7.62
C ALA A 215 10.92 11.26 -7.36
N VAL A 216 12.06 11.25 -8.06
CA VAL A 216 13.06 12.33 -7.98
C VAL A 216 12.50 13.61 -8.62
N ARG A 217 11.95 13.54 -9.83
CA ARG A 217 11.40 14.71 -10.54
C ARG A 217 10.21 15.37 -9.82
N SER A 218 9.38 14.57 -9.17
CA SER A 218 8.23 15.07 -8.39
C SER A 218 8.61 15.59 -6.99
N GLY A 219 9.85 15.34 -6.53
CA GLY A 219 10.29 15.64 -5.18
C GLY A 219 9.79 14.65 -4.11
N LEU A 220 9.07 13.59 -4.51
CA LEU A 220 8.61 12.54 -3.61
C LEU A 220 9.78 11.83 -2.94
N PHE A 221 10.86 11.57 -3.69
CA PHE A 221 12.06 10.93 -3.18
C PHE A 221 12.66 11.69 -1.98
N ASP A 222 12.87 13.00 -2.13
CA ASP A 222 13.43 13.84 -1.07
C ASP A 222 12.47 13.99 0.11
N ALA A 223 11.17 14.18 -0.16
CA ALA A 223 10.16 14.31 0.88
C ALA A 223 10.05 13.03 1.75
N MET A 224 10.12 11.87 1.11
CA MET A 224 10.11 10.56 1.75
C MET A 224 11.33 10.36 2.65
N VAL A 225 12.55 10.54 2.12
CA VAL A 225 13.77 10.30 2.91
C VAL A 225 13.82 11.24 4.12
N ARG A 226 13.48 12.53 3.94
CA ARG A 226 13.44 13.51 5.03
C ARG A 226 12.42 13.13 6.11
N ALA A 227 11.21 12.72 5.72
CA ALA A 227 10.18 12.33 6.68
C ALA A 227 10.60 11.12 7.53
N LEU A 228 11.31 10.15 6.94
CA LEU A 228 11.84 9.00 7.67
C LEU A 228 12.96 9.40 8.64
N LEU A 229 13.91 10.23 8.20
CA LEU A 229 15.00 10.71 9.05
C LEU A 229 14.49 11.58 10.20
N ASP A 230 13.57 12.50 9.94
CA ASP A 230 12.93 13.33 10.97
C ASP A 230 12.19 12.46 11.99
N HIS A 231 11.44 11.46 11.52
CA HIS A 231 10.75 10.52 12.41
C HIS A 231 11.72 9.76 13.33
N HIS A 232 12.83 9.26 12.79
CA HIS A 232 13.86 8.59 13.59
C HIS A 232 14.49 9.54 14.62
N ALA A 233 14.82 10.77 14.23
CA ALA A 233 15.39 11.76 15.14
C ALA A 233 14.47 12.10 16.31
N THR A 234 13.14 12.12 16.11
CA THR A 234 12.17 12.35 17.21
C THR A 234 12.01 11.17 18.17
N ARG A 235 12.52 9.99 17.82
CA ARG A 235 12.41 8.74 18.60
C ARG A 235 13.75 8.25 19.18
N ALA A 236 14.85 8.88 18.80
CA ALA A 236 16.15 8.62 19.40
C ALA A 236 16.12 9.03 20.89
N PRO A 237 16.58 8.18 21.81
CA PRO A 237 16.62 8.47 23.24
C PRO A 237 17.59 9.60 23.61
#